data_AF-A0A830E9G5-F1
#
_entry.id   AF-A0A830E9G5-F1
#
_cell.length_a   1.000
_cell.length_b   1.000
_cell.length_c   1.000
_cell.angle_alpha   90.00
_cell.angle_beta   90.00
_cell.angle_gamma   90.00
#
_symmetry.space_group_name_H-M   'P 1'
#
loop_
_entity.id
_entity.type
_entity.pdbx_description
1 polymer ?
#
loop_
_entity_poly.entity_id
_entity_poly.type
_entity_poly.pdbx_seq_one_letter_code
_entity_poly.pdbx_strand_id
1 'polypeptide(L)' 'MKRTNIVKLIVDKNTHEKLKELAIATAKCWNEVNWLRMQQFKRGEGVDFARTEKQVYDRHKHVLRVNVQQVTRTGEASSP' A
#
# COMPACT_ATOMS: atom_id res chain seq x y z
N MET A 1 18.78 22.11 -5.43
CA MET A 1 17.75 22.71 -6.30
C MET A 1 16.73 21.62 -6.66
N LYS A 2 15.51 21.64 -6.09
CA LYS A 2 14.46 20.65 -6.42
C LYS A 2 13.73 21.12 -7.69
N ARG A 3 13.81 20.37 -8.79
CA ARG A 3 12.97 20.59 -9.97
C ARG A 3 11.67 19.82 -9.78
N THR A 4 10.54 20.51 -9.94
CA THR A 4 9.22 19.88 -9.98
C THR A 4 8.75 19.92 -11.42
N ASN A 5 8.52 18.75 -12.02
CA ASN A 5 7.98 18.63 -13.37
C ASN A 5 6.50 18.27 -13.27
N ILE A 6 5.64 19.04 -13.94
CA ILE A 6 4.20 18.81 -13.95
C ILE A 6 3.85 18.08 -15.25
N VAL A 7 3.40 16.84 -15.13
CA VAL A 7 2.91 16.03 -16.25
C VAL A 7 1.40 15.92 -16.18
N LYS A 8 0.71 16.22 -17.29
CA LYS A 8 -0.73 16.02 -17.42
C LYS A 8 -0.98 14.63 -17.99
N LEU A 9 -1.63 13.77 -17.21
CA LEU A 9 -2.13 12.50 -17.71
C LEU A 9 -3.35 12.78 -18.61
N ILE A 10 -3.26 12.43 -19.89
CA ILE A 10 -4.42 12.39 -20.79
C ILE A 10 -4.86 10.93 -20.84
N VAL A 11 -5.97 10.63 -20.16
CA VAL A 11 -6.52 9.27 -20.08
C VAL A 11 -7.95 9.25 -20.62
N ASP A 12 -8.30 8.20 -21.34
CA ASP A 12 -9.68 7.93 -21.70
C ASP A 12 -10.48 7.45 -20.48
N LYS A 13 -11.81 7.42 -20.60
CA LYS A 13 -12.72 7.07 -19.51
C LYS A 13 -12.44 5.67 -18.94
N ASN A 14 -12.14 4.68 -19.77
CA ASN A 14 -11.88 3.31 -19.33
C ASN A 14 -10.57 3.22 -18.54
N THR A 15 -9.52 3.88 -19.02
CA THR A 15 -8.25 3.95 -18.29
C THR A 15 -8.41 4.69 -16.96
N HIS A 16 -9.19 5.76 -16.92
CA HIS A 16 -9.47 6.48 -15.67
C HIS A 16 -10.14 5.61 -14.61
N GLU A 17 -11.18 4.84 -14.98
CA GLU A 17 -11.86 3.95 -14.02
C GLU A 17 -10.93 2.84 -13.51
N LYS A 18 -10.10 2.24 -14.39
CA LYS A 18 -9.08 1.27 -13.96
C LYS A 18 -8.08 1.86 -12.98
N LEU A 19 -7.60 3.09 -13.23
CA LEU A 19 -6.71 3.79 -12.32
C LEU A 19 -7.37 4.06 -10.97
N LYS A 20 -8.66 4.43 -10.98
CA LYS A 20 -9.45 4.64 -9.76
C LYS A 20 -9.62 3.35 -8.95
N GLU A 21 -9.92 2.24 -9.61
CA GLU A 21 -9.99 0.92 -8.96
C GLU A 21 -8.65 0.52 -8.32
N LEU A 22 -7.54 0.71 -9.04
CA LEU A 22 -6.19 0.45 -8.51
C LEU A 22 -5.87 1.37 -7.33
N ALA A 23 -6.24 2.65 -7.38
CA ALA A 23 -6.03 3.58 -6.28
C ALA A 23 -6.83 3.19 -5.03
N ILE A 24 -8.08 2.78 -5.20
CA ILE A 24 -8.93 2.28 -4.11
C ILE A 24 -8.35 1.00 -3.50
N ALA A 25 -7.93 0.05 -4.35
CA ALA A 25 -7.31 -1.19 -3.88
C ALA A 25 -6.01 -0.93 -3.12
N THR A 26 -5.19 -0.01 -3.62
CA THR A 26 -3.95 0.44 -2.96
C THR A 26 -4.24 1.04 -1.59
N ALA A 27 -5.22 1.94 -1.48
CA ALA A 27 -5.60 2.55 -0.22
C ALA A 27 -6.11 1.52 0.79
N LYS A 28 -6.93 0.55 0.35
CA LYS A 28 -7.41 -0.54 1.21
C LYS A 28 -6.26 -1.41 1.71
N CYS A 29 -5.35 -1.81 0.83
CA CYS A 29 -4.16 -2.58 1.16
C CYS A 29 -3.29 -1.87 2.22
N TRP A 30 -3.04 -0.58 2.03
CA TRP A 30 -2.24 0.23 2.96
C TRP A 30 -2.92 0.43 4.32
N ASN A 31 -4.22 0.69 4.32
CA ASN A 31 -4.99 0.84 5.56
C ASN A 31 -4.99 -0.44 6.38
N GLU A 32 -5.12 -1.59 5.72
CA GLU A 32 -5.19 -2.89 6.39
C GLU A 32 -3.86 -3.29 7.03
N VAL A 33 -2.74 -3.13 6.32
CA VAL A 33 -1.41 -3.43 6.89
C VAL A 33 -1.11 -2.51 8.08
N ASN A 34 -1.44 -1.22 7.99
CA ASN A 34 -1.22 -0.29 9.09
C ASN A 34 -2.13 -0.55 10.28
N TRP A 35 -3.39 -0.93 10.04
CA TRP A 35 -4.30 -1.30 11.11
C TRP A 35 -3.77 -2.50 11.90
N LEU A 36 -3.28 -3.55 11.22
CA LEU A 36 -2.70 -4.73 11.87
C LEU A 36 -1.45 -4.37 12.71
N ARG A 37 -0.54 -3.58 12.14
CA ARG A 37 0.69 -3.13 12.82
C ARG A 37 0.36 -2.25 14.02
N MET A 38 -0.60 -1.35 13.89
CA MET A 38 -1.08 -0.49 14.98
C MET A 38 -1.75 -1.32 16.09
N GLN A 39 -2.47 -2.39 15.76
CA GLN A 39 -3.01 -3.29 16.76
C GLN A 39 -1.92 -4.03 17.54
N GLN A 40 -0.88 -4.54 16.87
CA GLN A 40 0.27 -5.18 17.53
C GLN A 40 0.96 -4.19 18.47
N PHE A 41 1.26 -2.99 17.97
CA PHE A 41 1.87 -1.92 18.76
C PHE A 41 1.04 -1.57 20.01
N LYS A 42 -0.29 -1.43 19.87
CA LYS A 42 -1.19 -1.12 20.99
C LYS A 42 -1.28 -2.24 22.04
N ARG A 43 -0.97 -3.49 21.66
CA ARG A 43 -0.91 -4.63 22.58
C ARG A 43 0.42 -4.72 23.34
N GLY A 44 1.38 -3.83 23.03
CA GLY A 44 2.73 -3.91 23.56
C GLY A 44 3.56 -5.03 22.93
N GLU A 45 3.08 -5.61 21.82
CA GLU A 45 3.81 -6.61 21.05
C GLU A 45 4.79 -5.91 20.10
N GLY A 46 5.94 -6.52 19.83
CA GLY A 46 6.80 -6.11 18.73
C GLY A 46 6.05 -6.22 17.41
N VAL A 47 6.18 -5.21 16.53
CA VAL A 47 5.50 -5.21 15.23
C VAL A 47 6.17 -6.22 14.30
N ASP A 48 5.42 -7.25 13.90
CA ASP A 48 5.88 -8.27 12.96
C ASP A 48 5.55 -7.85 11.51
N PHE A 49 6.49 -7.15 10.90
CA PHE A 49 6.37 -6.64 9.53
C PHE A 49 6.22 -7.77 8.50
N ALA A 50 6.95 -8.87 8.65
CA ALA A 50 6.92 -9.98 7.71
C ALA A 50 5.58 -10.72 7.74
N ARG A 51 5.03 -10.98 8.93
CA ARG A 51 3.72 -11.63 9.09
C ARG A 51 2.59 -10.75 8.58
N THR A 52 2.62 -9.45 8.90
CA THR A 52 1.59 -8.50 8.43
C THR A 52 1.65 -8.29 6.92
N GLU A 53 2.85 -8.22 6.32
CA GLU A 53 3.04 -8.18 4.86
C GLU A 53 2.47 -9.43 4.19
N LYS A 54 2.82 -10.63 4.66
CA LYS A 54 2.33 -11.89 4.09
C LYS A 54 0.80 -11.99 4.16
N GLN A 55 0.21 -11.63 5.29
CA GLN A 55 -1.24 -11.66 5.49
C GLN A 55 -1.97 -10.72 4.52
N VAL A 56 -1.46 -9.51 4.32
CA VAL A 56 -2.05 -8.51 3.41
C VAL A 56 -1.79 -8.88 1.95
N TYR A 57 -0.63 -9.45 1.63
CA TYR A 57 -0.33 -10.01 0.32
C TYR A 57 -1.38 -11.02 -0.12
N ASP A 58 -1.68 -12.01 0.71
CA ASP A 58 -2.68 -13.03 0.35
C ASP A 58 -4.07 -12.44 0.12
N ARG A 59 -4.43 -11.35 0.81
CA ARG A 59 -5.71 -10.65 0.67
C ARG A 59 -5.80 -9.70 -0.52
N HIS A 60 -4.69 -9.19 -1.05
CA HIS A 60 -4.71 -8.17 -2.12
C HIS A 60 -4.01 -8.59 -3.42
N LYS A 61 -3.31 -9.74 -3.44
CA LYS A 61 -2.52 -10.21 -4.60
C LYS A 61 -3.32 -10.41 -5.88
N HIS A 62 -4.62 -10.64 -5.79
CA HIS A 62 -5.48 -10.83 -6.96
C HIS A 62 -5.76 -9.52 -7.71
N VAL A 63 -5.74 -8.37 -7.01
CA VAL A 63 -5.93 -7.05 -7.63
C VAL A 63 -4.59 -6.37 -7.91
N LEU A 64 -3.71 -6.31 -6.90
CA LEU A 64 -2.47 -5.53 -6.96
C LEU A 64 -1.24 -6.37 -7.34
N ARG A 65 -1.33 -7.71 -7.32
CA ARG A 65 -0.24 -8.62 -7.68
C ARG A 65 1.06 -8.29 -6.95
N VAL A 66 2.14 -8.04 -7.69
CA VAL A 66 3.46 -7.68 -7.15
C VAL A 66 3.48 -6.32 -6.46
N ASN A 67 2.52 -5.43 -6.76
CA ASN A 67 2.46 -4.10 -6.16
C ASN A 67 2.03 -4.14 -4.68
N VAL A 68 1.42 -5.24 -4.20
CA VAL A 68 1.08 -5.36 -2.78
C VAL A 68 2.31 -5.16 -1.90
N GLN A 69 3.43 -5.79 -2.25
CA GLN A 69 4.67 -5.70 -1.48
C GLN A 69 5.21 -4.26 -1.43
N GLN A 70 5.08 -3.51 -2.54
CA GLN A 70 5.49 -2.11 -2.57
C GLN A 70 4.63 -1.24 -1.63
N VAL A 71 3.31 -1.50 -1.62
CA VAL A 71 2.37 -0.79 -0.76
C VAL A 71 2.60 -1.12 0.72
N THR A 72 2.84 -2.39 1.06
CA THR A 72 3.06 -2.81 2.46
C THR A 72 4.39 -2.32 3.04
N ARG A 73 5.42 -2.16 2.20
CA ARG A 73 6.72 -1.60 2.59
C ARG A 73 6.72 -0.09 2.75
N THR A 74 5.71 0.57 2.18
CA THR A 74 5.58 2.03 2.29
C THR A 74 5.27 2.42 3.73
N GLY A 75 6.30 2.91 4.44
CA GLY A 75 6.24 3.28 5.86
C GLY A 75 7.16 2.44 6.77
N GLU A 76 7.83 1.42 6.24
CA GLU A 76 8.84 0.63 6.99
C GLU A 76 10.17 1.36 7.16
N ALA A 77 10.41 2.43 6.40
CA ALA A 77 11.63 3.22 6.44
C ALA A 77 11.69 4.19 7.63
N SER A 78 11.59 3.70 8.87
CA SER A 78 11.87 4.47 10.11
C SER A 78 11.94 3.58 11.37
N SER A 79 12.47 2.38 11.30
CA SER A 79 12.90 1.67 12.52
C SER A 79 14.37 1.30 12.36
N PRO A 80 15.26 1.84 13.24
CA PRO A 80 16.69 1.57 13.19
C PRO A 80 17.01 0.09 13.43
#